data_AF-A0A956RHH2-F1
#
_entry.id   AF-A0A956RHH2-F1
#
_cell.length_a   1.000
_cell.length_b   1.000
_cell.length_c   1.000
_cell.angle_alpha   90.00
_cell.angle_beta   90.00
_cell.angle_gamma   90.00
#
_symmetry.space_group_name_H-M   'P 1'
#
loop_
_entity.id
_entity.type
_entity.pdbx_description
1 polymer ?
#
loop_
_entity_poly.entity_id
_entity_poly.type
_entity_poly.pdbx_seq_one_letter_code
_entity_poly.pdbx_strand_id
1 'polypeptide(L)'
;MGRRIALLVGISEYGPGFNPLPSSERDIKALGAVLRSPERGQFEVFELTNPDPQRLREAIEDVLVSAGRNDMVLLYYSGHAVKDARGRLFLASPQTRKTGDGELQQSTAVPSEFVHDCMDRSRCRHQVVILDCCFSGAFAEGLSAKDDRTVDVKRHFGGEGRAVLTSSTSMQYSFEREGSALSVYTRFLVEGIRSGAADLDC
;
A
#
# COMPACT_ATOMS: atom_id res chain seq x y z
N MET A 1 -12.45 -24.78 -5.65
CA MET A 1 -11.92 -23.59 -6.36
C MET A 1 -11.76 -22.49 -5.32
N GLY A 2 -10.59 -21.83 -5.24
CA GLY A 2 -10.36 -20.77 -4.26
C GLY A 2 -10.88 -19.42 -4.75
N ARG A 3 -11.25 -18.53 -3.83
CA ARG A 3 -11.67 -17.16 -4.13
C ARG A 3 -10.45 -16.27 -4.33
N ARG A 4 -10.60 -15.20 -5.12
CA ARG A 4 -9.62 -14.13 -5.26
C ARG A 4 -10.19 -12.90 -4.56
N ILE A 5 -9.52 -12.42 -3.53
CA ILE A 5 -9.97 -11.32 -2.67
C ILE A 5 -8.96 -10.19 -2.78
N ALA A 6 -9.43 -8.96 -3.01
CA ALA A 6 -8.58 -7.79 -3.05
C ALA A 6 -9.08 -6.74 -2.05
N LEU A 7 -8.20 -6.27 -1.18
CA LEU A 7 -8.41 -5.08 -0.37
C LEU A 7 -7.57 -3.94 -0.96
N LEU A 8 -8.25 -2.91 -1.45
CA LEU A 8 -7.63 -1.71 -2.02
C LEU A 8 -7.84 -0.54 -1.08
N VAL A 9 -6.76 -0.01 -0.52
CA VAL A 9 -6.77 1.09 0.43
C VAL A 9 -6.15 2.31 -0.22
N GLY A 10 -6.87 3.42 -0.25
CA GLY A 10 -6.40 4.69 -0.79
C GLY A 10 -6.53 5.79 0.26
N ILE A 11 -5.42 6.41 0.63
CA ILE A 11 -5.38 7.52 1.59
C ILE A 11 -5.02 8.81 0.85
N SER A 12 -6.02 9.64 0.58
CA SER A 12 -5.89 10.91 -0.13
C SER A 12 -5.84 12.12 0.79
N GLU A 13 -6.41 12.01 2.00
CA GLU A 13 -6.52 13.10 2.97
C GLU A 13 -5.65 12.82 4.20
N TYR A 14 -5.02 13.87 4.72
CA TYR A 14 -4.17 13.77 5.90
C TYR A 14 -4.30 15.01 6.78
N GLY A 15 -4.02 14.82 8.08
CA GLY A 15 -3.85 15.91 9.02
C GLY A 15 -2.57 16.73 8.79
N PRO A 16 -2.34 17.76 9.64
CA PRO A 16 -1.17 18.61 9.56
C PRO A 16 0.16 17.83 9.58
N GLY A 17 1.12 18.27 8.76
CA GLY A 17 2.43 17.63 8.63
C GLY A 17 2.55 16.62 7.48
N PHE A 18 1.49 16.46 6.70
CA PHE A 18 1.44 15.61 5.51
C PHE A 18 0.76 16.33 4.36
N ASN A 19 1.26 16.09 3.14
CA ASN A 19 0.61 16.60 1.94
C ASN A 19 -0.51 15.64 1.49
N PRO A 20 -1.66 16.15 1.01
CA PRO A 20 -2.71 15.32 0.43
C PRO A 20 -2.24 14.61 -0.83
N LEU A 21 -2.80 13.42 -1.09
CA LEU A 21 -2.50 12.56 -2.24
C LEU A 21 -3.81 12.23 -3.01
N PRO A 22 -4.37 13.19 -3.76
CA PRO A 22 -5.65 12.99 -4.46
C PRO A 22 -5.59 11.92 -5.56
N SER A 23 -4.41 11.43 -5.94
CA SER A 23 -4.23 10.28 -6.84
C SER A 23 -4.66 8.96 -6.18
N SER A 24 -4.47 8.79 -4.88
CA SER A 24 -4.72 7.51 -4.19
C SER A 24 -6.15 6.99 -4.28
N GLU A 25 -7.16 7.86 -4.28
CA GLU A 25 -8.55 7.45 -4.48
C GLU A 25 -8.83 7.02 -5.94
N ARG A 26 -8.20 7.71 -6.90
CA ARG A 26 -8.32 7.38 -8.33
C ARG A 26 -7.62 6.06 -8.63
N ASP A 27 -6.47 5.82 -7.99
CA ASP A 27 -5.68 4.61 -8.10
C ASP A 27 -6.49 3.37 -7.70
N ILE A 28 -7.11 3.37 -6.51
CA ILE A 28 -7.91 2.22 -6.06
C ILE A 28 -9.15 1.99 -6.93
N LYS A 29 -9.79 3.04 -7.46
CA LYS A 29 -10.92 2.91 -8.38
C LYS A 29 -10.52 2.29 -9.70
N ALA A 30 -9.42 2.77 -10.29
CA ALA A 30 -8.90 2.25 -11.57
C ALA A 30 -8.45 0.80 -11.45
N LEU A 31 -7.71 0.47 -10.39
CA LEU A 31 -7.26 -0.89 -10.11
C LEU A 31 -8.44 -1.82 -9.81
N GLY A 32 -9.39 -1.37 -8.99
CA GLY A 32 -10.60 -2.13 -8.67
C GLY A 32 -11.43 -2.48 -9.89
N ALA A 33 -11.57 -1.57 -10.85
CA ALA A 33 -12.30 -1.83 -12.10
C ALA A 33 -11.67 -2.98 -12.92
N VAL A 34 -10.33 -3.03 -12.98
CA VAL A 34 -9.63 -4.10 -13.72
C VAL A 34 -9.68 -5.42 -12.97
N LEU A 35 -9.50 -5.40 -11.65
CA LEU A 35 -9.50 -6.62 -10.82
C LEU A 35 -10.87 -7.31 -10.75
N ARG A 36 -11.97 -6.55 -10.75
CA ARG A 36 -13.33 -7.11 -10.80
C ARG A 36 -13.67 -7.78 -12.13
N SER A 37 -12.96 -7.45 -13.22
CA SER A 37 -13.27 -7.94 -14.56
C SER A 37 -13.27 -9.47 -14.60
N PRO A 38 -14.37 -10.13 -15.03
CA PRO A 38 -14.45 -11.58 -15.10
C PRO A 38 -13.47 -12.23 -16.07
N GLU A 39 -13.02 -11.47 -17.07
CA GLU A 39 -12.09 -11.93 -18.10
C GLU A 39 -10.62 -11.83 -17.68
N ARG A 40 -10.33 -11.18 -16.54
CA ARG A 40 -8.97 -10.89 -16.09
C ARG A 40 -8.74 -11.37 -14.66
N GLY A 41 -9.36 -10.67 -13.72
CA GLY A 41 -9.07 -10.82 -12.29
C GLY A 41 -10.02 -11.77 -11.58
N GLN A 42 -11.34 -11.64 -11.79
CA GLN A 42 -12.39 -12.28 -10.97
C GLN A 42 -12.18 -12.07 -9.47
N PHE A 43 -11.66 -10.91 -9.06
CA PHE A 43 -11.50 -10.59 -7.65
C PHE A 43 -12.82 -10.10 -7.05
N GLU A 44 -13.10 -10.55 -5.83
CA GLU A 44 -13.97 -9.88 -4.87
C GLU A 44 -13.19 -8.68 -4.31
N VAL A 45 -13.56 -7.46 -4.72
CA VAL A 45 -12.79 -6.25 -4.43
C VAL A 45 -13.49 -5.39 -3.37
N PHE A 46 -12.79 -5.20 -2.25
CA PHE A 46 -13.12 -4.27 -1.17
C PHE A 46 -12.28 -3.00 -1.32
N GLU A 47 -12.94 -1.84 -1.46
CA GLU A 47 -12.28 -0.54 -1.54
C GLU A 47 -12.48 0.24 -0.23
N LEU A 48 -11.40 0.81 0.31
CA LEU A 48 -11.41 1.67 1.48
C LEU A 48 -10.70 2.98 1.17
N THR A 49 -11.47 4.07 1.15
CA THR A 49 -10.95 5.43 1.03
C THR A 49 -10.85 6.07 2.40
N ASN A 50 -9.68 6.61 2.74
CA ASN A 50 -9.43 7.36 3.97
C ASN A 50 -9.93 6.66 5.27
N PRO A 51 -9.74 5.33 5.48
CA PRO A 51 -10.08 4.70 6.76
C PRO A 51 -9.22 5.25 7.90
N ASP A 52 -9.81 5.31 9.09
CA ASP A 52 -9.04 5.53 10.32
C ASP A 52 -8.13 4.31 10.63
N PRO A 53 -7.15 4.44 11.55
CA PRO A 53 -6.21 3.36 11.86
C PRO A 53 -6.87 2.08 12.38
N GLN A 54 -7.99 2.19 13.09
CA GLN A 54 -8.69 1.01 13.61
C GLN A 54 -9.38 0.27 12.46
N ARG A 55 -10.15 0.99 11.64
CA ARG A 55 -10.85 0.41 10.49
C ARG A 55 -9.87 -0.20 9.48
N LEU A 56 -8.72 0.42 9.28
CA LEU A 56 -7.66 -0.12 8.43
C LEU A 56 -7.12 -1.45 8.97
N ARG A 57 -6.85 -1.54 10.28
CA ARG A 57 -6.39 -2.79 10.92
C ARG A 57 -7.42 -3.90 10.80
N GLU A 58 -8.67 -3.60 11.13
CA GLU A 58 -9.78 -4.55 11.03
C GLU A 58 -9.92 -5.10 9.61
N ALA A 59 -9.92 -4.23 8.60
CA ALA A 59 -10.05 -4.66 7.21
C ALA A 59 -8.88 -5.53 6.75
N ILE A 60 -7.65 -5.19 7.12
CA ILE A 60 -6.45 -5.99 6.82
C ILE A 60 -6.56 -7.36 7.49
N GLU A 61 -6.96 -7.41 8.76
CA GLU A 61 -7.14 -8.67 9.49
C GLU A 61 -8.25 -9.52 8.85
N ASP A 62 -9.39 -8.91 8.51
CA ASP A 62 -10.52 -9.58 7.89
C ASP A 62 -10.12 -10.30 6.60
N VAL A 63 -9.43 -9.61 5.68
CA VAL A 63 -9.07 -10.21 4.38
C VAL A 63 -7.92 -11.20 4.47
N LEU A 64 -6.92 -10.96 5.33
CA LEU A 64 -5.78 -11.86 5.44
C LEU A 64 -6.11 -13.09 6.29
N VAL A 65 -6.76 -12.93 7.44
CA VAL A 65 -6.98 -14.03 8.39
C VAL A 65 -8.19 -14.88 8.01
N SER A 66 -9.23 -14.29 7.43
CA SER A 66 -10.45 -15.04 7.04
C SER A 66 -10.32 -15.79 5.71
N ALA A 67 -9.25 -15.55 4.95
CA ALA A 67 -9.01 -16.23 3.68
C ALA A 67 -8.70 -17.72 3.88
N GLY A 68 -9.33 -18.56 3.04
CA GLY A 68 -9.10 -19.99 3.02
C GLY A 68 -7.74 -20.37 2.44
N ARG A 69 -7.31 -21.61 2.65
CA ARG A 69 -5.99 -22.12 2.19
C ARG A 69 -5.76 -21.99 0.67
N ASN A 70 -6.83 -22.16 -0.10
CA ASN A 70 -6.79 -22.13 -1.57
C ASN A 70 -7.14 -20.75 -2.14
N ASP A 71 -7.51 -19.79 -1.29
CA ASP A 71 -7.84 -18.43 -1.73
C ASP A 71 -6.55 -17.70 -2.15
N MET A 72 -6.72 -16.57 -2.82
CA MET A 72 -5.67 -15.61 -3.11
C MET A 72 -6.07 -14.26 -2.55
N VAL A 73 -5.18 -13.62 -1.80
CA VAL A 73 -5.41 -12.29 -1.22
C VAL A 73 -4.45 -11.30 -1.85
N LEU A 74 -5.00 -10.17 -2.32
CA LEU A 74 -4.26 -9.00 -2.75
C LEU A 74 -4.53 -7.85 -1.79
N LEU A 75 -3.52 -7.36 -1.10
CA LEU A 75 -3.57 -6.10 -0.36
C LEU A 75 -2.86 -5.04 -1.20
N TYR A 76 -3.59 -4.01 -1.62
CA TYR A 76 -3.03 -2.83 -2.27
C TYR A 76 -3.23 -1.63 -1.35
N TYR A 77 -2.16 -0.87 -1.10
CA TYR A 77 -2.20 0.36 -0.32
C TYR A 77 -1.56 1.49 -1.12
N SER A 78 -2.28 2.59 -1.30
CA SER A 78 -1.78 3.85 -1.88
C SER A 78 -1.87 4.98 -0.87
N GLY A 79 -0.74 5.59 -0.53
CA GLY A 79 -0.67 6.64 0.49
C GLY A 79 0.74 6.96 0.98
N HIS A 80 0.85 7.59 2.15
CA HIS A 80 2.14 7.85 2.80
C HIS A 80 2.59 6.68 3.66
N ALA A 81 3.88 6.39 3.62
CA ALA A 81 4.54 5.56 4.62
C ALA A 81 5.53 6.41 5.43
N VAL A 82 5.58 6.17 6.74
CA VAL A 82 6.39 6.93 7.71
C VAL A 82 7.24 5.99 8.55
N LYS A 83 8.44 6.45 8.91
CA LYS A 83 9.29 5.75 9.88
C LYS A 83 9.19 6.43 11.24
N ASP A 84 9.22 5.65 12.32
CA ASP A 84 9.42 6.20 13.67
C ASP A 84 10.92 6.46 13.95
N ALA A 85 11.26 7.02 15.12
CA ALA A 85 12.65 7.22 15.55
C ALA A 85 13.52 5.96 15.56
N ARG A 86 12.90 4.77 15.59
CA ARG A 86 13.60 3.47 15.59
C ARG A 86 13.72 2.88 14.19
N GLY A 87 13.27 3.60 13.15
CA GLY A 87 13.29 3.15 11.77
C GLY A 87 12.17 2.17 11.39
N ARG A 88 11.20 1.91 12.29
CA ARG A 88 10.08 1.01 12.01
C ARG A 88 9.09 1.68 11.08
N LEU A 89 8.56 0.92 10.13
CA LEU A 89 7.69 1.43 9.07
C LEU A 89 6.22 1.38 9.49
N PHE A 90 5.49 2.45 9.21
CA PHE A 90 4.06 2.54 9.43
C PHE A 90 3.36 3.03 8.16
N LEU A 91 2.20 2.44 7.86
CA LEU A 91 1.24 2.92 6.87
C LEU A 91 0.44 4.06 7.51
N ALA A 92 0.46 5.23 6.87
CA ALA A 92 -0.29 6.37 7.37
C ALA A 92 -1.81 6.20 7.16
N SER A 93 -2.57 6.95 7.92
CA SER A 93 -4.01 7.11 7.82
C SER A 93 -4.32 8.62 7.82
N PRO A 94 -5.58 9.04 7.56
CA PRO A 94 -5.96 10.44 7.67
C PRO A 94 -5.74 11.03 9.06
N GLN A 95 -5.77 10.17 10.09
CA GLN A 95 -5.57 10.57 11.48
C GLN A 95 -4.10 10.56 11.92
N THR A 96 -3.16 10.17 11.04
CA THR A 96 -1.74 10.09 11.39
C THR A 96 -1.21 11.45 11.80
N ARG A 97 -0.55 11.49 12.96
CA ARG A 97 -0.01 12.71 13.57
C ARG A 97 1.47 12.55 13.90
N LYS A 98 2.18 13.67 13.79
CA LYS A 98 3.51 13.84 14.38
C LYS A 98 3.41 14.78 15.58
N THR A 99 4.24 14.54 16.60
CA THR A 99 4.37 15.46 17.75
C THR A 99 5.04 16.76 17.31
N GLY A 100 5.09 17.75 18.21
CA GLY A 100 5.77 19.03 17.93
C GLY A 100 7.24 18.88 17.51
N ASP A 101 7.90 17.80 17.95
CA ASP A 101 9.29 17.48 17.63
C ASP A 101 9.44 16.64 16.34
N GLY A 102 8.33 16.39 15.62
CA GLY A 102 8.31 15.64 14.37
C GLY A 102 8.21 14.11 14.53
N GLU A 103 8.11 13.61 15.77
CA GLU A 103 8.02 12.17 16.06
C GLU A 103 6.64 11.59 15.75
N LEU A 104 6.59 10.39 15.18
CA LEU A 104 5.33 9.73 14.86
C LEU A 104 4.56 9.34 16.12
N GLN A 105 3.30 9.78 16.23
CA GLN A 105 2.38 9.25 17.23
C GLN A 105 1.84 7.88 16.76
N GLN A 106 2.54 6.81 17.13
CA GLN A 106 2.36 5.45 16.60
C GLN A 106 0.93 4.92 16.65
N SER A 107 0.12 5.30 17.64
CA SER A 107 -1.28 4.86 17.75
C SER A 107 -2.18 5.36 16.61
N THR A 108 -1.73 6.38 15.87
CA THR A 108 -2.46 7.03 14.77
C THR A 108 -2.06 6.50 13.38
N ALA A 109 -1.25 5.45 13.32
CA ALA A 109 -0.80 4.80 12.09
C ALA A 109 -0.80 3.28 12.27
N VAL A 110 -0.65 2.53 11.18
CA VAL A 110 -0.64 1.06 11.22
C VAL A 110 0.78 0.56 11.00
N PRO A 111 1.41 -0.13 11.98
CA PRO A 111 2.75 -0.66 11.80
C PRO A 111 2.78 -1.71 10.70
N SER A 112 3.84 -1.75 9.90
CA SER A 112 4.00 -2.79 8.88
C SER A 112 4.12 -4.17 9.52
N GLU A 113 4.66 -4.26 10.74
CA GLU A 113 4.73 -5.49 11.52
C GLU A 113 3.35 -6.08 11.80
N PHE A 114 2.32 -5.26 12.01
CA PHE A 114 0.95 -5.77 12.16
C PHE A 114 0.46 -6.46 10.89
N VAL A 115 0.73 -5.87 9.72
CA VAL A 115 0.36 -6.46 8.43
C VAL A 115 1.11 -7.78 8.23
N HIS A 116 2.39 -7.81 8.56
CA HIS A 116 3.22 -9.02 8.53
C HIS A 116 2.66 -10.14 9.43
N ASP A 117 2.30 -9.80 10.67
CA ASP A 117 1.72 -10.75 11.61
C ASP A 117 0.38 -11.32 11.10
N CYS A 118 -0.46 -10.48 10.48
CA CYS A 118 -1.69 -10.94 9.81
C CYS A 118 -1.40 -11.89 8.64
N MET A 119 -0.38 -11.59 7.84
CA MET A 119 0.08 -12.44 6.75
C MET A 119 0.59 -13.80 7.24
N ASP A 120 1.33 -13.82 8.35
CA ASP A 120 1.87 -15.03 9.00
C ASP A 120 0.79 -15.91 9.61
N ARG A 121 -0.22 -15.29 10.23
CA ARG A 121 -1.37 -16.00 10.80
C ARG A 121 -2.34 -16.52 9.74
N SER A 122 -2.29 -15.99 8.53
CA SER A 122 -3.20 -16.36 7.45
C SER A 122 -2.99 -17.82 7.01
N ARG A 123 -4.10 -18.52 6.75
CA ARG A 123 -4.06 -19.87 6.16
C ARG A 123 -3.84 -19.83 4.64
N CYS A 124 -4.08 -18.67 4.02
CA CYS A 124 -3.95 -18.45 2.59
C CYS A 124 -2.47 -18.52 2.19
N ARG A 125 -2.16 -19.33 1.18
CA ARG A 125 -0.79 -19.50 0.67
C ARG A 125 -0.42 -18.54 -0.46
N HIS A 126 -1.39 -17.80 -1.00
CA HIS A 126 -1.19 -16.90 -2.14
C HIS A 126 -1.52 -15.48 -1.71
N GLN A 127 -0.51 -14.78 -1.20
CA GLN A 127 -0.68 -13.42 -0.69
C GLN A 127 0.17 -12.46 -1.53
N VAL A 128 -0.47 -11.42 -2.06
CA VAL A 128 0.20 -10.36 -2.80
C VAL A 128 0.00 -9.06 -2.05
N VAL A 129 1.09 -8.36 -1.73
CA VAL A 129 1.05 -7.03 -1.11
C VAL A 129 1.68 -6.03 -2.07
N ILE A 130 0.94 -4.99 -2.39
CA ILE A 130 1.40 -3.90 -3.26
C ILE A 130 1.32 -2.61 -2.46
N LEU A 131 2.47 -1.99 -2.23
CA LEU A 131 2.58 -0.73 -1.51
C LEU A 131 2.97 0.37 -2.50
N ASP A 132 1.99 1.16 -2.91
CA ASP A 132 2.18 2.37 -3.69
C ASP A 132 2.38 3.56 -2.75
N CYS A 133 3.51 3.56 -2.06
CA CYS A 133 3.76 4.49 -0.95
C CYS A 133 4.78 5.56 -1.32
N CYS A 134 4.43 6.82 -1.02
CA CYS A 134 5.44 7.85 -0.83
C CYS A 134 6.11 7.64 0.52
N PHE A 135 7.39 7.29 0.54
CA PHE A 135 8.18 7.30 1.78
C PHE A 135 8.44 8.75 2.19
N SER A 136 7.64 9.28 3.10
CA SER A 136 7.76 10.66 3.61
C SER A 136 8.81 10.81 4.73
N GLY A 137 9.84 9.95 4.73
CA GLY A 137 10.95 10.01 5.67
C GLY A 137 11.98 11.07 5.27
N ALA A 138 12.19 12.07 6.14
CA ALA A 138 13.35 12.98 6.17
C ALA A 138 13.40 14.18 5.19
N PHE A 139 12.48 15.14 5.33
CA PHE A 139 12.81 16.56 5.07
C PHE A 139 12.57 17.39 6.33
N ALA A 140 13.27 17.05 7.41
CA ALA A 140 13.78 18.11 8.27
C ALA A 140 15.03 18.64 7.56
N GLU A 141 15.09 19.93 7.26
CA GLU A 141 16.27 20.57 6.68
C GLU A 141 17.52 20.15 7.48
N GLY A 142 18.44 19.39 6.86
CA GLY A 142 19.78 19.18 7.40
C GLY A 142 20.31 17.75 7.57
N LEU A 143 19.55 16.68 7.32
CA LEU A 143 20.08 15.30 7.41
C LEU A 143 20.40 14.73 6.03
N SER A 144 21.70 14.44 5.81
CA SER A 144 22.24 13.95 4.54
C SER A 144 21.53 12.71 4.01
N ALA A 145 21.15 12.77 2.74
CA ALA A 145 20.56 11.70 1.93
C ALA A 145 21.55 10.55 1.62
N LYS A 146 22.10 9.89 2.66
CA LYS A 146 23.09 8.82 2.50
C LYS A 146 22.78 7.49 3.15
N ASP A 147 21.72 7.34 3.93
CA ASP A 147 21.33 6.02 4.44
C ASP A 147 19.84 5.74 4.23
N ASP A 148 19.57 4.56 3.68
CA ASP A 148 18.29 3.86 3.78
C ASP A 148 17.14 4.27 2.84
N ARG A 149 17.47 4.53 1.56
CA ARG A 149 16.51 4.69 0.46
C ARG A 149 15.77 3.40 0.05
N THR A 150 16.17 2.26 0.60
CA THR A 150 15.55 0.97 0.34
C THR A 150 14.87 0.49 1.61
N VAL A 151 13.54 0.53 1.66
CA VAL A 151 12.83 -0.28 2.65
C VAL A 151 13.24 -1.73 2.42
N ASP A 152 13.68 -2.42 3.47
CA ASP A 152 13.93 -3.87 3.40
C ASP A 152 12.58 -4.59 3.38
N VAL A 153 11.94 -4.56 2.21
CA VAL A 153 10.62 -5.13 1.95
C VAL A 153 10.59 -6.61 2.32
N LYS A 154 11.72 -7.32 2.14
CA LYS A 154 11.83 -8.74 2.50
C LYS A 154 11.74 -8.94 4.01
N ARG A 155 12.36 -8.09 4.82
CA ARG A 155 12.24 -8.16 6.29
C ARG A 155 10.83 -7.85 6.78
N HIS A 156 10.13 -6.92 6.14
CA HIS A 156 8.82 -6.49 6.60
C HIS A 156 7.64 -7.29 6.05
N PHE A 157 7.78 -7.94 4.88
CA PHE A 157 6.64 -8.57 4.20
C PHE A 157 7.00 -9.91 3.51
N GLY A 158 8.23 -10.41 3.67
CA GLY A 158 8.68 -11.66 3.07
C GLY A 158 8.03 -12.91 3.66
N GLY A 159 8.09 -14.02 2.92
CA GLY A 159 7.64 -15.35 3.33
C GLY A 159 7.30 -16.24 2.14
N GLU A 160 7.15 -17.55 2.36
CA GLU A 160 6.78 -18.48 1.29
C GLU A 160 5.36 -18.20 0.77
N GLY A 161 5.17 -18.20 -0.55
CA GLY A 161 3.87 -17.93 -1.17
C GLY A 161 3.47 -16.45 -1.21
N ARG A 162 4.42 -15.54 -0.94
CA ARG A 162 4.19 -14.09 -0.90
C ARG A 162 4.89 -13.37 -2.05
N ALA A 163 4.19 -12.40 -2.65
CA ALA A 163 4.79 -11.42 -3.54
C ALA A 163 4.59 -10.03 -2.94
N VAL A 164 5.66 -9.24 -2.88
CA VAL A 164 5.61 -7.87 -2.36
C VAL A 164 6.18 -6.91 -3.40
N LEU A 165 5.38 -5.94 -3.80
CA LEU A 165 5.74 -4.93 -4.79
C LEU A 165 5.67 -3.57 -4.10
N THR A 166 6.74 -2.77 -4.20
CA THR A 166 6.78 -1.44 -3.59
C THR A 166 7.25 -0.41 -4.60
N SER A 167 6.55 0.70 -4.72
CA SER A 167 7.06 1.89 -5.39
C SER A 167 7.78 2.78 -4.35
N SER A 168 8.92 3.38 -4.72
CA SER A 168 9.58 4.42 -3.93
C SER A 168 9.45 5.73 -4.69
N THR A 169 8.35 6.43 -4.47
CA THR A 169 7.92 7.56 -5.31
C THR A 169 8.53 8.90 -4.90
N SER A 170 9.63 8.91 -4.14
CA SER A 170 10.29 10.14 -3.66
C SER A 170 10.74 11.12 -4.76
N MET A 171 10.80 10.70 -6.03
CA MET A 171 11.06 11.57 -7.20
C MET A 171 9.82 11.90 -8.05
N GLN A 172 8.64 11.36 -7.73
CA GLN A 172 7.44 11.47 -8.59
C GLN A 172 6.54 12.67 -8.27
N TYR A 173 6.74 13.35 -7.14
CA TYR A 173 6.07 14.63 -6.83
C TYR A 173 6.35 15.69 -7.91
N SER A 174 7.51 15.62 -8.56
CA SER A 174 7.90 16.51 -9.66
C SER A 174 7.19 16.19 -10.99
N PHE A 175 6.72 14.95 -11.17
CA PHE A 175 6.06 14.49 -12.40
C PHE A 175 4.52 14.50 -12.32
N GLU A 176 3.93 14.39 -11.13
CA GLU A 176 2.46 14.53 -10.95
C GLU A 176 1.94 15.95 -11.28
N ARG A 177 2.82 16.92 -11.50
CA ARG A 177 2.48 18.27 -11.98
C ARG A 177 2.02 18.30 -13.45
N GLU A 178 2.19 17.21 -14.20
CA GLU A 178 1.72 17.09 -15.59
C GLU A 178 0.54 16.13 -15.71
N GLY A 179 -0.66 16.59 -15.34
CA GLY A 179 -1.94 16.15 -15.92
C GLY A 179 -2.35 14.67 -15.82
N SER A 180 -1.61 13.79 -15.13
CA SER A 180 -1.96 12.38 -15.05
C SER A 180 -3.04 12.11 -14.01
N ALA A 181 -4.07 11.35 -14.40
CA ALA A 181 -5.18 11.02 -13.54
C ALA A 181 -4.86 9.95 -12.47
N LEU A 182 -3.70 9.29 -12.54
CA LEU A 182 -3.29 8.19 -11.65
C LEU A 182 -1.82 8.38 -11.26
N SER A 183 -1.38 7.74 -10.18
CA SER A 183 0.05 7.61 -9.90
C SER A 183 0.74 6.84 -11.03
N VAL A 184 2.03 7.13 -11.27
CA VAL A 184 2.78 6.51 -12.37
C VAL A 184 2.84 4.99 -12.19
N TYR A 185 3.05 4.52 -10.96
CA TYR A 185 3.10 3.10 -10.65
C TYR A 185 1.76 2.42 -10.95
N THR A 186 0.66 2.98 -10.43
CA THR A 186 -0.68 2.41 -10.67
C THR A 186 -1.09 2.48 -12.12
N ARG A 187 -0.74 3.53 -12.85
CA ARG A 187 -0.98 3.62 -14.30
C ARG A 187 -0.38 2.43 -15.04
N PHE A 188 0.91 2.15 -14.84
CA PHE A 188 1.57 1.04 -15.52
C PHE A 188 1.07 -0.32 -15.04
N LEU A 189 0.74 -0.45 -13.74
CA LEU A 189 0.14 -1.68 -13.21
C LEU A 189 -1.22 -1.96 -13.85
N VAL A 190 -2.10 -0.96 -13.90
CA VAL A 190 -3.42 -1.05 -14.53
C VAL A 190 -3.30 -1.34 -16.03
N GLU A 191 -2.38 -0.66 -16.72
CA GLU A 191 -2.13 -0.88 -18.14
C GLU A 191 -1.61 -2.30 -18.41
N GLY A 192 -0.66 -2.78 -17.62
CA GLY A 192 -0.13 -4.14 -17.72
C GLY A 192 -1.20 -5.22 -17.53
N ILE A 193 -2.05 -5.09 -16.50
CA ILE A 193 -3.15 -6.03 -16.26
C ILE A 193 -4.22 -5.92 -17.36
N ARG A 194 -4.52 -4.70 -17.82
CA ARG A 194 -5.58 -4.49 -18.82
C ARG A 194 -5.19 -5.04 -20.19
N SER A 195 -3.95 -4.78 -20.62
CA SER A 195 -3.42 -5.15 -21.93
C SER A 195 -2.91 -6.59 -21.98
N GLY A 196 -2.58 -7.20 -20.84
CA GLY A 196 -1.85 -8.46 -20.80
C GLY A 196 -0.38 -8.31 -21.20
N ALA A 197 0.11 -7.09 -21.46
CA ALA A 197 1.49 -6.85 -21.90
C ALA A 197 2.52 -7.23 -20.84
N ALA A 198 2.11 -7.36 -19.57
CA ALA A 198 2.96 -7.84 -18.48
C ALA A 198 3.23 -9.37 -18.53
N ASP A 199 2.59 -10.11 -19.45
CA ASP A 199 2.63 -11.56 -19.59
C ASP A 199 3.25 -12.01 -20.95
N LEU A 200 3.89 -11.08 -21.67
CA LEU A 200 4.36 -11.32 -23.05
C LEU A 200 5.78 -11.91 -23.17
N ASP A 201 6.53 -12.03 -22.08
CA ASP A 201 7.85 -12.69 -22.08
C ASP A 201 7.78 -13.99 -21.27
N CYS A 202 7.44 -15.08 -21.97
CA CYS A 202 7.57 -16.48 -21.53
C CYS A 202 8.72 -17.15 -22.28
#